data_AF-A0A1F8S0P5-F1
#
_entry.id   AF-A0A1F8S0P5-F1
#
_cell.length_a   1.000
_cell.length_b   1.000
_cell.length_c   1.000
_cell.angle_alpha   90.00
_cell.angle_beta   90.00
_cell.angle_gamma   90.00
#
_symmetry.space_group_name_H-M   'P 1'
#
loop_
_entity.id
_entity.type
_entity.pdbx_description
1 polymer ?
#
loop_
_entity_poly.entity_id
_entity_poly.type
_entity_poly.pdbx_seq_one_letter_code
_entity_poly.pdbx_strand_id
1 'polypeptide(L)'
;MIQSRGYERFSLQNILDATGTSKGAFYHYFDSKGALVDAVVDRITDQAAARVEPVLDDPTLSATRKLNALFGGIAEFKSERKDLLVGVMRVWLSEDNAIVREKLRRLASQRQLPWLEGIVRQGIAEGSFTTRVPDHLARVLVALIGGMGELAMELWVGRQEGTVAFEEVQQTFDAYLEAFERIVGVRPGSLKFLDEPTLELWFG
;
A
#
# COMPACT_ATOMS: atom_id res chain seq x y z
N MET A 1 18.39 -34.99 4.16
CA MET A 1 17.12 -34.73 3.45
C MET A 1 16.29 -33.77 4.28
N ILE A 2 16.42 -32.45 4.04
CA ILE A 2 15.37 -31.45 4.31
C ILE A 2 15.44 -30.58 3.07
N GLN A 3 14.56 -30.86 2.11
CA GLN A 3 14.50 -30.18 0.82
C GLN A 3 13.92 -28.78 1.03
N SER A 4 14.81 -27.81 0.93
CA SER A 4 14.61 -26.36 0.83
C SER A 4 13.82 -25.95 -0.43
N ARG A 5 12.60 -26.45 -0.60
CA ARG A 5 11.77 -26.23 -1.81
C ARG A 5 10.67 -25.17 -1.65
N GLY A 6 10.94 -24.10 -0.89
CA GLY A 6 10.12 -22.88 -0.88
C GLY A 6 10.61 -21.78 -1.83
N TYR A 7 11.92 -21.72 -2.06
CA TYR A 7 12.59 -20.58 -2.72
C TYR A 7 12.47 -20.55 -4.26
N GLU A 8 12.02 -21.64 -4.89
CA GLU A 8 12.10 -21.85 -6.35
C GLU A 8 10.87 -21.41 -7.17
N ARG A 9 9.70 -21.18 -6.56
CA ARG A 9 8.48 -20.85 -7.33
C ARG A 9 8.23 -19.36 -7.57
N PHE A 10 9.09 -18.50 -7.03
CA PHE A 10 9.45 -17.23 -7.66
C PHE A 10 10.97 -17.23 -7.84
N SER A 11 11.45 -18.27 -8.52
CA SER A 11 12.82 -18.27 -8.99
C SER A 11 12.94 -17.12 -9.98
N LEU A 12 14.12 -16.53 -10.02
CA LEU A 12 14.58 -15.66 -11.08
C LEU A 12 14.03 -16.09 -12.47
N GLN A 13 13.91 -17.40 -12.71
CA GLN A 13 13.33 -17.98 -13.91
C GLN A 13 11.92 -17.44 -14.25
N ASN A 14 11.01 -17.30 -13.30
CA ASN A 14 9.66 -16.79 -13.59
C ASN A 14 9.68 -15.32 -14.07
N ILE A 15 10.60 -14.52 -13.54
CA ILE A 15 10.77 -13.12 -13.98
C ILE A 15 11.43 -13.11 -15.36
N LEU A 16 12.47 -13.91 -15.55
CA LEU A 16 13.15 -14.08 -16.84
C LEU A 16 12.21 -14.57 -17.95
N ASP A 17 11.33 -15.51 -17.62
CA ASP A 17 10.35 -16.08 -18.55
C ASP A 17 9.27 -15.05 -18.88
N ALA A 18 8.80 -14.28 -17.89
CA ALA A 18 7.82 -13.20 -18.10
C ALA A 18 8.40 -12.01 -18.88
N THR A 19 9.70 -11.73 -18.75
CA THR A 19 10.37 -10.61 -19.43
C THR A 19 11.15 -11.03 -20.69
N GLY A 20 11.15 -12.31 -21.05
CA GLY A 20 11.95 -12.87 -22.15
C GLY A 20 13.46 -12.66 -22.00
N THR A 21 13.94 -12.44 -20.78
CA THR A 21 15.34 -12.04 -20.49
C THR A 21 16.16 -13.27 -20.09
N SER A 22 17.41 -13.38 -20.56
CA SER A 22 18.28 -14.50 -20.17
C SER A 22 18.91 -14.28 -18.79
N LYS A 23 19.27 -15.37 -18.10
CA LYS A 23 19.94 -15.32 -16.79
C LYS A 23 21.29 -14.60 -16.84
N GLY A 24 21.99 -14.64 -17.98
CA GLY A 24 23.23 -13.89 -18.22
C GLY A 24 23.00 -12.39 -18.41
N ALA A 25 21.96 -12.00 -19.15
CA ALA A 25 21.55 -10.60 -19.28
C ALA A 25 21.09 -10.02 -17.94
N PHE A 26 20.44 -10.83 -17.11
CA PHE A 26 19.98 -10.44 -15.79
C PHE A 26 21.10 -10.01 -14.82
N TYR A 27 22.14 -10.83 -14.68
CA TYR A 27 23.29 -10.48 -13.82
C TYR A 27 24.19 -9.39 -14.42
N HIS A 28 23.94 -9.00 -15.67
CA HIS A 28 24.53 -7.79 -16.27
C HIS A 28 23.82 -6.50 -15.83
N TYR A 29 22.54 -6.57 -15.42
CA TYR A 29 21.76 -5.41 -14.98
C TYR A 29 21.56 -5.34 -13.45
N PHE A 30 21.63 -6.46 -12.74
CA PHE A 30 21.40 -6.52 -11.30
C PHE A 30 22.45 -7.38 -10.57
N ASP A 31 23.09 -6.79 -9.57
CA ASP A 31 24.15 -7.43 -8.77
C ASP A 31 23.64 -8.61 -7.90
N SER A 32 22.33 -8.68 -7.63
CA SER A 32 21.72 -9.78 -6.87
C SER A 32 20.20 -9.88 -7.05
N LYS A 33 19.60 -11.00 -6.60
CA LYS A 33 18.13 -11.15 -6.47
C LYS A 33 17.52 -10.06 -5.57
N GLY A 34 18.26 -9.63 -4.54
CA GLY A 34 17.87 -8.50 -3.69
C GLY A 34 17.82 -7.19 -4.47
N ALA A 35 18.84 -6.90 -5.29
CA ALA A 35 18.90 -5.69 -6.11
C ALA A 35 17.76 -5.62 -7.15
N LEU A 36 17.35 -6.76 -7.70
CA LEU A 36 16.15 -6.83 -8.56
C LEU A 36 14.88 -6.47 -7.78
N VAL A 37 14.68 -7.11 -6.62
CA VAL A 37 13.50 -6.87 -5.79
C VAL A 37 13.45 -5.39 -5.37
N ASP A 38 14.60 -4.80 -5.06
CA ASP A 38 14.72 -3.38 -4.77
C ASP A 38 14.26 -2.52 -5.94
N ALA A 39 14.79 -2.76 -7.14
CA ALA A 39 14.41 -2.02 -8.34
C ALA A 39 12.92 -2.18 -8.69
N VAL A 40 12.34 -3.37 -8.47
CA VAL A 40 10.91 -3.62 -8.66
C VAL A 40 10.08 -2.86 -7.63
N VAL A 41 10.47 -2.88 -6.36
CA VAL A 41 9.81 -2.14 -5.29
C VAL A 41 9.88 -0.63 -5.54
N ASP A 42 11.04 -0.10 -5.91
CA ASP A 42 11.21 1.31 -6.26
C ASP A 42 10.32 1.68 -7.45
N ARG A 43 10.29 0.84 -8.50
CA ARG A 43 9.46 1.11 -9.68
C ARG A 43 7.96 1.09 -9.36
N ILE A 44 7.49 0.14 -8.56
CA ILE A 44 6.07 0.07 -8.16
C ILE A 44 5.70 1.28 -7.32
N THR A 45 6.56 1.66 -6.36
CA THR A 45 6.32 2.83 -5.51
C THR A 45 6.39 4.14 -6.29
N ASP A 46 7.26 4.28 -7.29
CA ASP A 46 7.30 5.43 -8.23
C ASP A 46 6.01 5.53 -9.04
N GLN A 47 5.52 4.40 -9.56
CA GLN A 47 4.30 4.38 -10.38
C GLN A 47 3.06 4.73 -9.55
N ALA A 48 2.99 4.26 -8.29
CA ALA A 48 1.94 4.63 -7.36
C ALA A 48 2.02 6.12 -6.99
N ALA A 49 3.23 6.64 -6.76
CA ALA A 49 3.48 8.06 -6.49
C ALA A 49 2.98 8.97 -7.62
N ALA A 50 3.36 8.65 -8.86
CA ALA A 50 3.00 9.44 -10.04
C ALA A 50 1.48 9.52 -10.29
N ARG A 51 0.68 8.61 -9.71
CA ARG A 51 -0.79 8.65 -9.77
C ARG A 51 -1.39 9.68 -8.81
N VAL A 52 -0.78 9.85 -7.64
CA VAL A 52 -1.34 10.68 -6.57
C VAL A 52 -0.75 12.09 -6.55
N GLU A 53 0.53 12.24 -6.91
CA GLU A 53 1.24 13.53 -6.90
C GLU A 53 0.50 14.66 -7.62
N PRO A 54 -0.06 14.48 -8.84
CA PRO A 54 -0.78 15.56 -9.51
C PRO A 54 -1.99 16.07 -8.72
N VAL A 55 -2.66 15.20 -7.97
CA VAL A 55 -3.80 15.55 -7.13
C VAL A 55 -3.35 16.21 -5.83
N LEU A 56 -2.22 15.78 -5.28
CA LEU A 56 -1.63 16.38 -4.08
C LEU A 56 -1.10 17.79 -4.35
N ASP A 57 -0.61 18.05 -5.56
CA ASP A 57 -0.09 19.35 -5.99
C ASP A 57 -1.18 20.32 -6.45
N ASP A 58 -2.43 19.86 -6.64
CA ASP A 58 -3.54 20.73 -7.05
C ASP A 58 -3.89 21.75 -5.95
N PRO A 59 -3.70 23.06 -6.19
CA PRO A 59 -3.99 24.10 -5.19
C PRO A 59 -5.49 24.35 -4.99
N THR A 60 -6.35 23.82 -5.87
CA THR A 60 -7.81 24.01 -5.79
C THR A 60 -8.49 23.01 -4.86
N LEU A 61 -7.78 21.93 -4.48
CA LEU A 61 -8.31 20.88 -3.61
C LEU A 61 -8.00 21.14 -2.15
N SER A 62 -9.01 20.93 -1.29
CA SER A 62 -8.85 20.96 0.16
C SER A 62 -8.04 19.77 0.67
N ALA A 63 -7.50 19.90 1.89
CA ALA A 63 -6.73 18.82 2.52
C ALA A 63 -7.53 17.51 2.65
N THR A 64 -8.81 17.59 3.03
CA THR A 64 -9.70 16.42 3.10
C THR A 64 -9.86 15.74 1.74
N ARG A 65 -9.99 16.51 0.64
CA ARG A 65 -10.11 15.95 -0.71
C ARG A 65 -8.81 15.30 -1.17
N LYS A 66 -7.67 15.93 -0.90
CA LYS A 66 -6.35 15.33 -1.18
C LYS A 66 -6.14 14.02 -0.43
N LEU A 67 -6.55 13.97 0.84
CA LEU A 67 -6.46 12.76 1.64
C LEU A 67 -7.34 11.63 1.08
N ASN A 68 -8.59 11.93 0.68
CA ASN A 68 -9.45 10.96 0.00
C ASN A 68 -8.88 10.50 -1.34
N ALA A 69 -8.32 11.41 -2.13
CA ALA A 69 -7.70 11.07 -3.40
C ALA A 69 -6.44 10.23 -3.22
N LEU A 70 -5.68 10.42 -2.13
CA LEU A 70 -4.54 9.57 -1.80
C LEU A 70 -5.01 8.13 -1.56
N PHE A 71 -6.08 7.92 -0.79
CA PHE A 71 -6.63 6.59 -0.55
C PHE A 71 -7.19 5.96 -1.82
N GLY A 72 -8.06 6.69 -2.54
CA GLY A 72 -8.67 6.23 -3.79
C GLY A 72 -7.62 5.93 -4.87
N GLY A 73 -6.64 6.80 -5.07
CA GLY A 73 -5.59 6.62 -6.08
C GLY A 73 -4.68 5.41 -5.80
N ILE A 74 -4.36 5.16 -4.52
CA ILE A 74 -3.64 3.94 -4.13
C ILE A 74 -4.50 2.69 -4.38
N ALA A 75 -5.79 2.75 -4.08
CA ALA A 75 -6.72 1.66 -4.31
C ALA A 75 -6.91 1.34 -5.79
N GLU A 76 -7.14 2.36 -6.62
CA GLU A 76 -7.27 2.24 -8.07
C GLU A 76 -5.99 1.68 -8.70
N PHE A 77 -4.82 2.21 -8.34
CA PHE A 77 -3.54 1.69 -8.80
C PHE A 77 -3.39 0.20 -8.49
N LYS A 78 -3.84 -0.22 -7.31
CA LYS A 78 -3.85 -1.64 -6.94
C LYS A 78 -4.84 -2.42 -7.80
N SER A 79 -6.09 -1.94 -7.93
CA SER A 79 -7.17 -2.62 -8.65
C SER A 79 -6.86 -2.85 -10.13
N GLU A 80 -6.28 -1.86 -10.82
CA GLU A 80 -5.85 -1.99 -12.23
C GLU A 80 -4.78 -3.06 -12.44
N ARG A 81 -4.05 -3.41 -11.38
CA ARG A 81 -2.93 -4.36 -11.40
C ARG A 81 -3.19 -5.55 -10.48
N LYS A 82 -4.47 -5.86 -10.23
CA LYS A 82 -4.89 -6.86 -9.25
C LYS A 82 -4.14 -8.18 -9.42
N ASP A 83 -4.11 -8.76 -10.62
CA ASP A 83 -3.47 -10.07 -10.86
C ASP A 83 -1.97 -10.05 -10.60
N LEU A 84 -1.29 -8.99 -11.06
CA LEU A 84 0.14 -8.79 -10.81
C LEU A 84 0.41 -8.66 -9.31
N LEU A 85 -0.37 -7.83 -8.61
CA LEU A 85 -0.22 -7.64 -7.17
C LEU A 85 -0.53 -8.91 -6.41
N VAL A 86 -1.57 -9.67 -6.77
CA VAL A 86 -1.89 -10.96 -6.14
C VAL A 86 -0.73 -11.94 -6.30
N GLY A 87 -0.12 -12.00 -7.49
CA GLY A 87 1.08 -12.81 -7.72
C GLY A 87 2.26 -12.40 -6.84
N VAL A 88 2.51 -11.09 -6.74
CA VAL A 88 3.58 -10.53 -5.89
C VAL A 88 3.29 -10.72 -4.40
N MET A 89 2.04 -10.58 -3.96
CA MET A 89 1.61 -10.67 -2.56
C MET A 89 1.76 -12.08 -1.99
N ARG A 90 1.41 -13.12 -2.77
CA ARG A 90 1.64 -14.53 -2.34
C ARG A 90 3.11 -14.82 -2.11
N VAL A 91 3.99 -14.20 -2.90
CA VAL A 91 5.44 -14.31 -2.73
C VAL A 91 5.87 -13.54 -1.50
N TRP A 92 5.43 -12.28 -1.37
CA TRP A 92 5.77 -11.44 -0.23
C TRP A 92 5.35 -12.06 1.09
N LEU A 93 4.19 -12.69 1.21
CA LEU A 93 3.69 -13.27 2.47
C LEU A 93 4.41 -14.56 2.91
N SER A 94 5.24 -15.16 2.06
CA SER A 94 6.09 -16.30 2.48
C SER A 94 7.04 -15.88 3.61
N GLU A 95 7.21 -16.72 4.63
CA GLU A 95 8.11 -16.46 5.77
C GLU A 95 9.55 -16.13 5.31
N ASP A 96 10.00 -16.78 4.24
CA ASP A 96 11.31 -16.57 3.61
C ASP A 96 11.53 -15.14 3.10
N ASN A 97 10.46 -14.34 2.94
CA ASN A 97 10.49 -13.00 2.35
C ASN A 97 10.26 -11.87 3.35
N ALA A 98 10.38 -12.12 4.66
CA ALA A 98 10.18 -11.12 5.70
C ALA A 98 11.06 -9.87 5.53
N ILE A 99 12.32 -10.03 5.11
CA ILE A 99 13.25 -8.91 4.87
C ILE A 99 12.76 -8.01 3.73
N VAL A 100 12.23 -8.60 2.65
CA VAL A 100 11.69 -7.87 1.51
C VAL A 100 10.43 -7.10 1.90
N ARG A 101 9.51 -7.74 2.66
CA ARG A 101 8.32 -7.07 3.18
C ARG A 101 8.66 -5.85 4.03
N GLU A 102 9.60 -6.01 4.96
CA GLU A 102 10.04 -4.92 5.83
C GLU A 102 10.67 -3.77 5.03
N LYS A 103 11.46 -4.09 4.00
CA LYS A 103 12.05 -3.06 3.13
C LYS A 103 10.98 -2.28 2.37
N LEU A 104 10.01 -2.96 1.76
CA LEU A 104 8.88 -2.32 1.09
C LEU A 104 8.12 -1.41 2.04
N ARG A 105 7.81 -1.90 3.25
CA ARG A 105 7.11 -1.12 4.28
C ARG A 105 7.84 0.17 4.60
N ARG A 106 9.16 0.10 4.80
CA ARG A 106 10.00 1.28 5.06
C ARG A 106 10.00 2.27 3.90
N LEU A 107 10.19 1.79 2.66
CA LEU A 107 10.21 2.65 1.48
C LEU A 107 8.86 3.32 1.24
N ALA A 108 7.75 2.57 1.38
CA ALA A 108 6.41 3.13 1.29
C ALA A 108 6.18 4.20 2.36
N SER A 109 6.57 3.93 3.61
CA SER A 109 6.45 4.89 4.72
C SER A 109 7.26 6.17 4.48
N GLN A 110 8.50 6.03 3.98
CA GLN A 110 9.38 7.16 3.68
C GLN A 110 8.82 8.05 2.56
N ARG A 111 8.18 7.46 1.54
CA ARG A 111 7.57 8.21 0.44
C ARG A 111 6.23 8.85 0.80
N GLN A 112 5.44 8.18 1.64
CA GLN A 112 4.15 8.70 2.10
C GLN A 112 4.29 9.87 3.06
N LEU A 113 5.37 9.90 3.85
CA LEU A 113 5.53 10.89 4.91
C LEU A 113 5.49 12.35 4.39
N PRO A 114 6.26 12.76 3.37
CA PRO A 114 6.19 14.11 2.82
C PRO A 114 4.79 14.50 2.32
N TRP A 115 4.08 13.57 1.68
CA TRP A 115 2.71 13.80 1.22
C TRP A 115 1.77 14.10 2.37
N LEU A 116 1.79 13.26 3.42
CA LEU A 116 0.94 13.46 4.58
C LEU A 116 1.35 14.69 5.39
N GLU A 117 2.63 15.03 5.47
CA GLU A 117 3.08 16.28 6.09
C GLU A 117 2.49 17.51 5.36
N GLY A 118 2.49 17.50 4.02
CA GLY A 118 1.88 18.54 3.22
C GLY A 118 0.37 18.65 3.44
N ILE A 119 -0.35 17.53 3.35
CA ILE A 119 -1.81 17.47 3.54
C ILE A 119 -2.20 17.89 4.95
N VAL A 120 -1.48 17.42 5.98
CA VAL A 120 -1.74 17.78 7.38
C VAL A 120 -1.54 19.27 7.61
N ARG A 121 -0.44 19.84 7.12
CA ARG A 121 -0.16 21.27 7.25
C ARG A 121 -1.23 22.11 6.57
N GLN A 122 -1.65 21.70 5.37
CA GLN A 122 -2.74 22.34 4.65
C GLN A 122 -4.06 22.25 5.45
N GLY A 123 -4.42 21.08 5.95
CA GLY A 123 -5.68 20.88 6.67
C GLY A 123 -5.77 21.65 7.99
N ILE A 124 -4.64 21.79 8.71
CA ILE A 124 -4.56 22.64 9.89
C ILE A 124 -4.74 24.11 9.51
N ALA A 125 -4.08 24.58 8.44
CA ALA A 125 -4.20 25.96 7.96
C ALA A 125 -5.62 26.30 7.46
N GLU A 126 -6.30 25.34 6.84
CA GLU A 126 -7.71 25.45 6.42
C GLU A 126 -8.70 25.38 7.59
N GLY A 127 -8.25 24.97 8.78
CA GLY A 127 -9.12 24.64 9.92
C GLY A 127 -9.99 23.39 9.69
N SER A 128 -9.69 22.60 8.65
CA SER A 128 -10.41 21.37 8.34
C SER A 128 -9.94 20.19 9.19
N PHE A 129 -8.70 20.21 9.68
CA PHE A 129 -8.14 19.21 10.59
C PHE A 129 -7.90 19.79 11.98
N THR A 130 -8.21 19.01 13.02
CA THR A 130 -8.07 19.43 14.42
C THR A 130 -7.19 18.44 15.17
N THR A 131 -6.01 18.87 15.60
CA THR A 131 -5.08 18.02 16.35
C THR A 131 -4.33 18.78 17.43
N ARG A 132 -3.97 18.07 18.50
CA ARG A 132 -3.11 18.59 19.58
C ARG A 132 -1.63 18.31 19.33
N VAL A 133 -1.30 17.56 18.28
CA VAL A 133 0.05 17.07 17.97
C VAL A 133 0.41 17.31 16.49
N PRO A 134 0.38 18.56 16.01
CA PRO A 134 0.52 18.89 14.59
C PRO A 134 1.83 18.35 13.97
N ASP A 135 2.92 18.35 14.72
CA ASP A 135 4.25 17.91 14.26
C ASP A 135 4.39 16.38 14.16
N HIS A 136 3.45 15.63 14.73
CA HIS A 136 3.50 14.17 14.77
C HIS A 136 2.36 13.50 14.01
N LEU A 137 1.29 14.22 13.71
CA LEU A 137 0.09 13.68 13.08
C LEU A 137 0.45 12.92 11.80
N ALA A 138 1.23 13.51 10.89
CA ALA A 138 1.62 12.84 9.64
C ALA A 138 2.28 11.48 9.85
N ARG A 139 3.19 11.35 10.82
CA ARG A 139 3.85 10.07 11.15
C ARG A 139 2.88 9.04 11.71
N VAL A 140 1.95 9.47 12.55
CA VAL A 140 0.88 8.61 13.07
C VAL A 140 0.00 8.10 11.94
N LEU A 141 -0.36 8.98 10.99
CA LEU A 141 -1.15 8.60 9.83
C LEU A 141 -0.41 7.61 8.93
N VAL A 142 0.90 7.79 8.69
CA VAL A 142 1.72 6.82 7.94
C VAL A 142 1.70 5.44 8.62
N ALA A 143 1.89 5.40 9.94
CA ALA A 143 1.86 4.14 10.69
C ALA A 143 0.48 3.45 10.60
N LEU A 144 -0.60 4.23 10.69
CA LEU A 144 -1.97 3.71 10.59
C LEU A 144 -2.28 3.18 9.19
N ILE A 145 -1.86 3.89 8.13
CA ILE A 145 -1.96 3.41 6.73
C ILE A 145 -1.17 2.13 6.52
N GLY A 146 0.06 2.07 7.05
CA GLY A 146 0.91 0.89 6.97
C GLY A 146 0.26 -0.33 7.63
N GLY A 147 -0.20 -0.17 8.87
CA GLY A 147 -0.88 -1.24 9.61
C GLY A 147 -2.19 -1.69 8.93
N MET A 148 -2.97 -0.75 8.40
CA MET A 148 -4.17 -1.06 7.61
C MET A 148 -3.81 -1.88 6.36
N GLY A 149 -2.73 -1.50 5.67
CA GLY A 149 -2.25 -2.21 4.49
C GLY A 149 -1.83 -3.64 4.79
N GLU A 150 -1.15 -3.89 5.91
CA GLU A 150 -0.78 -5.24 6.36
C GLU A 150 -2.02 -6.07 6.67
N LEU A 151 -2.95 -5.55 7.48
CA LEU A 151 -4.18 -6.24 7.85
C LEU A 151 -5.08 -6.54 6.65
N ALA A 152 -5.18 -5.61 5.69
CA ALA A 152 -5.92 -5.83 4.46
C ALA A 152 -5.39 -7.03 3.67
N MET A 153 -4.09 -7.33 3.74
CA MET A 153 -3.54 -8.54 3.08
C MET A 153 -3.90 -9.81 3.81
N GLU A 154 -3.88 -9.80 5.15
CA GLU A 154 -4.28 -10.96 5.96
C GLU A 154 -5.76 -11.28 5.74
N LEU A 155 -6.62 -10.26 5.78
CA LEU A 155 -8.04 -10.37 5.46
C LEU A 155 -8.26 -10.90 4.05
N TRP A 156 -7.49 -10.42 3.07
CA TRP A 156 -7.61 -10.89 1.69
C TRP A 156 -7.28 -12.38 1.58
N VAL A 157 -6.20 -12.84 2.21
CA VAL A 157 -5.85 -14.28 2.25
C VAL A 157 -6.95 -15.08 2.93
N GLY A 158 -7.42 -14.65 4.10
CA GLY A 158 -8.50 -15.31 4.82
C GLY A 158 -9.80 -15.40 4.02
N ARG A 159 -10.12 -14.37 3.22
CA ARG A 159 -11.25 -14.40 2.28
C ARG A 159 -11.07 -15.46 1.19
N GLN A 160 -9.88 -15.61 0.63
CA GLN A 160 -9.58 -16.65 -0.37
C GLN A 160 -9.62 -18.06 0.21
N GLU A 161 -9.28 -18.22 1.49
CA GLU A 161 -9.31 -19.50 2.21
C GLU A 161 -10.69 -19.83 2.80
N GLY A 162 -11.64 -18.90 2.75
CA GLY A 162 -12.97 -19.05 3.34
C GLY A 162 -12.98 -19.02 4.87
N THR A 163 -11.89 -18.57 5.49
CA THR A 163 -11.74 -18.46 6.95
C THR A 163 -12.22 -17.11 7.49
N VAL A 164 -12.33 -16.10 6.62
CA VAL A 164 -12.82 -14.76 6.94
C VAL A 164 -14.11 -14.49 6.16
N ALA A 165 -15.11 -13.91 6.83
CA ALA A 165 -16.34 -13.46 6.20
C ALA A 165 -16.17 -12.06 5.59
N PHE A 166 -16.90 -11.74 4.52
CA PHE A 166 -16.84 -10.41 3.92
C PHE A 166 -17.28 -9.30 4.91
N GLU A 167 -18.25 -9.60 5.77
CA GLU A 167 -18.71 -8.68 6.82
C GLU A 167 -17.57 -8.27 7.78
N GLU A 168 -16.68 -9.20 8.13
CA GLU A 168 -15.53 -8.92 9.00
C GLU A 168 -14.53 -7.96 8.32
N VAL A 169 -14.37 -8.08 7.00
CA VAL A 169 -13.57 -7.13 6.21
C VAL A 169 -14.20 -5.74 6.27
N GLN A 170 -15.51 -5.63 6.03
CA GLN A 170 -16.23 -4.35 6.08
C GLN A 170 -16.08 -3.69 7.46
N GLN A 171 -16.37 -4.42 8.53
CA GLN A 171 -16.24 -3.94 9.91
C GLN A 171 -14.81 -3.46 10.23
N THR A 172 -13.79 -4.15 9.72
CA THR A 172 -12.40 -3.77 9.93
C THR A 172 -12.04 -2.47 9.20
N PHE A 173 -12.44 -2.33 7.94
CA PHE A 173 -12.22 -1.10 7.17
C PHE A 173 -12.93 0.09 7.79
N ASP A 174 -14.17 -0.09 8.25
CA ASP A 174 -14.96 0.95 8.93
C ASP A 174 -14.29 1.38 10.25
N ALA A 175 -13.80 0.42 11.05
CA ALA A 175 -13.12 0.71 12.30
C ALA A 175 -11.83 1.54 12.10
N TYR A 176 -11.03 1.20 11.10
CA TYR A 176 -9.84 1.99 10.76
C TYR A 176 -10.19 3.37 10.22
N LEU A 177 -11.25 3.50 9.42
CA LEU A 177 -11.72 4.78 8.90
C LEU A 177 -12.15 5.70 10.04
N GLU A 178 -12.96 5.18 10.96
CA GLU A 178 -13.40 5.89 12.17
C GLU A 178 -12.22 6.36 13.03
N ALA A 179 -11.22 5.49 13.22
CA ALA A 179 -9.98 5.85 13.93
C ALA A 179 -9.22 6.98 13.21
N PHE A 180 -9.10 6.91 11.89
CA PHE A 180 -8.45 7.94 11.08
C PHE A 180 -9.14 9.29 11.22
N GLU A 181 -10.47 9.31 11.07
CA GLU A 181 -11.28 10.52 11.17
C GLU A 181 -11.14 11.19 12.56
N ARG A 182 -11.14 10.38 13.63
CA ARG A 182 -10.91 10.88 14.99
C ARG A 182 -9.51 11.44 15.21
N ILE A 183 -8.49 10.79 14.69
CA ILE A 183 -7.09 11.21 14.85
C ILE A 183 -6.81 12.51 14.07
N VAL A 184 -7.37 12.64 12.86
CA VAL A 184 -7.27 13.85 12.03
C VAL A 184 -8.16 14.98 12.59
N GLY A 185 -9.22 14.62 13.32
CA GLY A 185 -10.18 15.57 13.91
C GLY A 185 -11.14 16.14 12.87
N VAL A 186 -11.54 15.33 11.89
CA VAL A 186 -12.59 15.66 10.90
C VAL A 186 -13.95 15.13 11.37
N ARG A 187 -15.03 15.60 10.74
CA ARG A 187 -16.38 15.06 11.01
C ARG A 187 -16.49 13.62 10.51
N PRO A 188 -17.23 12.74 11.21
CA PRO A 188 -17.50 11.39 10.72
C PRO A 188 -18.07 11.37 9.30
N GLY A 189 -17.58 10.45 8.46
CA GLY A 189 -17.97 10.32 7.05
C GLY A 189 -17.34 11.35 6.10
N SER A 190 -16.35 12.12 6.55
CA SER A 190 -15.59 13.04 5.70
C SER A 190 -14.53 12.33 4.87
N LEU A 191 -14.05 11.16 5.33
CA LEU A 191 -13.04 10.36 4.68
C LEU A 191 -13.63 9.09 4.05
N LYS A 192 -12.95 8.58 3.03
CA LYS A 192 -13.25 7.28 2.40
C LYS A 192 -11.94 6.58 2.05
N PHE A 193 -11.75 5.35 2.52
CA PHE A 193 -10.58 4.55 2.16
C PHE A 193 -10.76 3.81 0.84
N LEU A 194 -11.82 3.02 0.73
CA LEU A 194 -12.24 2.32 -0.47
C LEU A 194 -13.71 2.64 -0.71
N ASP A 195 -14.11 2.72 -1.97
CA ASP A 195 -15.53 2.63 -2.30
C ASP A 195 -16.00 1.17 -2.24
N GLU A 196 -17.31 1.01 -2.13
CA GLU A 196 -17.95 -0.31 -2.04
C GLU A 196 -17.61 -1.21 -3.25
N PRO A 197 -17.63 -0.73 -4.51
CA PRO A 197 -17.21 -1.55 -5.65
C PRO A 197 -15.76 -2.04 -5.55
N THR A 198 -14.83 -1.21 -5.06
CA THR A 198 -13.44 -1.63 -4.87
C THR A 198 -13.32 -2.64 -3.74
N LEU A 199 -14.06 -2.47 -2.65
CA LEU A 199 -14.07 -3.43 -1.55
C LEU A 199 -14.59 -4.80 -2.02
N GLU A 200 -15.70 -4.83 -2.75
CA GLU A 200 -16.24 -6.06 -3.37
C GLU A 200 -15.28 -6.65 -4.40
N LEU A 201 -14.63 -5.82 -5.22
CA LEU A 201 -13.64 -6.31 -6.18
C LEU A 201 -12.52 -7.08 -5.47
N TRP A 202 -12.03 -6.59 -4.33
CA TRP A 202 -10.91 -7.19 -3.63
C TRP A 202 -11.30 -8.36 -2.72
N PHE A 203 -12.44 -8.25 -2.03
CA PHE A 203 -12.81 -9.15 -0.94
C PHE A 203 -14.16 -9.85 -1.15
N GLY A 204 -14.91 -9.54 -2.21
CA GLY A 204 -16.17 -10.22 -2.57
C GLY A 204 -16.00 -11.71 -2.85
#